data_AF-G3K2H9-F1
#
_entry.id   AF-G3K2H9-F1
#
_cell.length_a   1.000
_cell.length_b   1.000
_cell.length_c   1.000
_cell.angle_alpha   90.00
_cell.angle_beta   90.00
_cell.angle_gamma   90.00
#
_symmetry.space_group_name_H-M   'P 1'
#
loop_
_entity.id
_entity.type
_entity.pdbx_description
1 polymer ?
#
loop_
_entity_poly.entity_id
_entity_poly.type
_entity_poly.pdbx_seq_one_letter_code
_entity_poly.pdbx_strand_id
1 'polypeptide(L)'
;MIVGCDPKADSTRLILHAKAQTSVIQLAAEKGSVEDLELDEVLVEGQWGIKCVESGGPEPGVGCAGRGVITSITYLEEAGAYENLDFVTYDVLGDVVCGGFAMPIRQGKAQEIYIVTSGEMMAMYAANNIARGILKYAHSGGVRLGGLICNSRNTDREDELIMELARRLNTQMIHFIPRNNVVQHAELRR
;
A
#
# COMPACT_ATOMS: atom_id res chain seq x y z
N MET A 1 -11.78 -2.91 -1.25
CA MET A 1 -11.46 -1.88 -0.24
C MET A 1 -9.99 -1.50 -0.36
N ILE A 2 -9.65 -0.23 -0.21
CA ILE A 2 -8.29 0.29 -0.21
C ILE A 2 -7.94 0.76 1.20
N VAL A 3 -6.83 0.26 1.75
CA VAL A 3 -6.25 0.68 3.03
C VAL A 3 -4.89 1.35 2.75
N GLY A 4 -4.86 2.67 2.81
CA GLY A 4 -3.62 3.44 2.69
C GLY A 4 -2.73 3.23 3.90
N CYS A 5 -1.51 2.75 3.68
CA CYS A 5 -0.51 2.47 4.71
C CYS A 5 0.78 3.28 4.47
N ASP A 6 0.79 4.23 3.53
CA ASP A 6 1.83 5.25 3.38
C ASP A 6 1.49 6.45 4.29
N PRO A 7 2.41 6.93 5.14
CA PRO A 7 2.18 8.10 5.99
C PRO A 7 1.83 9.39 5.23
N LYS A 8 1.99 9.45 3.89
CA LYS A 8 1.54 10.57 3.05
C LYS A 8 0.01 10.72 3.00
N ALA A 9 -0.74 9.65 3.27
CA ALA A 9 -2.20 9.63 3.36
C ALA A 9 -2.95 10.14 2.10
N ASP A 10 -2.44 9.80 0.91
CA ASP A 10 -3.04 10.18 -0.39
C ASP A 10 -3.35 8.99 -1.32
N SER A 11 -3.25 7.75 -0.81
CA SER A 11 -3.52 6.50 -1.53
C SER A 11 -4.95 6.40 -2.10
N THR A 12 -5.90 7.07 -1.44
CA THR A 12 -7.34 7.01 -1.77
C THR A 12 -7.86 8.24 -2.53
N ARG A 13 -7.03 9.29 -2.72
CA ARG A 13 -7.48 10.59 -3.23
C ARG A 13 -8.22 10.51 -4.58
N LEU A 14 -7.73 9.65 -5.47
CA LEU A 14 -8.26 9.54 -6.84
C LEU A 14 -9.62 8.82 -6.91
N ILE A 15 -9.90 7.98 -5.91
CA ILE A 15 -11.17 7.27 -5.77
C ILE A 15 -12.20 8.17 -5.10
N LEU A 16 -11.77 9.00 -4.15
CA LEU A 16 -12.64 9.91 -3.39
C LEU A 16 -12.90 11.27 -4.05
N HIS A 17 -12.10 11.66 -5.04
CA HIS A 17 -12.17 13.00 -5.67
C HIS A 17 -12.00 14.11 -4.64
N ALA A 18 -11.09 13.87 -3.70
CA ALA A 18 -10.79 14.75 -2.61
C ALA A 18 -9.29 14.97 -2.56
N LYS A 19 -8.87 16.09 -1.96
CA LYS A 19 -7.45 16.39 -1.78
C LYS A 19 -6.74 15.30 -0.96
N ALA A 20 -7.37 14.90 0.13
CA ALA A 20 -6.95 13.81 1.01
C ALA A 20 -8.16 13.41 1.88
N GLN A 21 -8.11 12.21 2.41
CA GLN A 21 -9.03 11.73 3.45
C GLN A 21 -8.41 12.00 4.83
N THR A 22 -9.23 12.35 5.82
CA THR A 22 -8.74 12.39 7.21
C THR A 22 -8.40 10.96 7.66
N SER A 23 -7.18 10.75 8.13
CA SER A 23 -6.69 9.41 8.48
C SER A 23 -7.23 8.92 9.82
N VAL A 24 -7.21 7.59 10.03
CA VAL A 24 -7.58 6.93 11.29
C VAL A 24 -6.80 7.53 12.46
N ILE A 25 -5.47 7.66 12.32
CA ILE A 25 -4.62 8.18 13.39
C ILE A 25 -4.90 9.65 13.69
N GLN A 26 -5.23 10.45 12.68
CA GLN A 26 -5.60 11.84 12.89
C GLN A 26 -6.94 11.97 13.62
N LEU A 27 -7.96 11.23 13.18
CA LEU A 27 -9.28 11.25 13.86
C LEU A 27 -9.18 10.71 15.29
N ALA A 28 -8.37 9.68 15.52
CA ALA A 28 -8.11 9.17 16.87
C ALA A 28 -7.48 10.24 17.77
N ALA A 29 -6.56 11.04 17.24
CA ALA A 29 -5.94 12.13 17.99
C ALA A 29 -6.94 13.26 18.30
N GLU A 30 -7.89 13.54 17.39
CA GLU A 30 -8.94 14.54 17.58
C GLU A 30 -10.00 14.08 18.60
N LYS A 31 -10.33 12.78 18.62
CA LYS A 31 -11.34 12.20 19.53
C LYS A 31 -10.79 11.74 20.88
N GLY A 32 -9.51 11.42 20.96
CA GLY A 32 -8.83 10.97 22.17
C GLY A 32 -8.19 9.59 22.01
N SER A 33 -8.91 8.63 21.42
CA SER A 33 -8.43 7.27 21.21
C SER A 33 -9.03 6.62 19.95
N VAL A 34 -8.51 5.47 19.53
CA VAL A 34 -9.08 4.71 18.40
C VAL A 34 -10.37 4.02 18.78
N GLU A 35 -10.55 3.74 20.07
CA GLU A 35 -11.74 3.13 20.64
C GLU A 35 -12.96 4.07 20.61
N ASP A 36 -12.73 5.38 20.45
CA ASP A 36 -13.77 6.41 20.33
C ASP A 36 -14.20 6.67 18.86
N LEU A 37 -13.63 5.95 17.90
CA LEU A 37 -13.92 6.08 16.48
C LEU A 37 -15.06 5.17 16.04
N GLU A 38 -16.00 5.71 15.28
CA GLU A 38 -16.99 4.92 14.56
C GLU A 38 -16.49 4.59 13.14
N LEU A 39 -16.84 3.40 12.64
CA LEU A 39 -16.29 2.91 11.37
C LEU A 39 -16.64 3.82 10.19
N ASP A 40 -17.84 4.40 10.20
CA ASP A 40 -18.34 5.29 9.15
C ASP A 40 -17.60 6.64 9.08
N GLU A 41 -16.87 7.01 10.13
CA GLU A 41 -16.05 8.23 10.15
C GLU A 41 -14.72 8.05 9.41
N VAL A 42 -14.18 6.83 9.40
CA VAL A 42 -12.89 6.52 8.77
C VAL A 42 -13.05 5.77 7.45
N LEU A 43 -14.18 5.10 7.21
CA LEU A 43 -14.42 4.30 6.02
C LEU A 43 -15.34 5.04 5.05
N VAL A 44 -14.73 5.70 4.07
CA VAL A 44 -15.46 6.52 3.09
C VAL A 44 -15.66 5.72 1.81
N GLU A 45 -16.89 5.68 1.31
CA GLU A 45 -17.18 5.09 0.00
C GLU A 45 -16.94 6.12 -1.11
N GLY A 46 -16.03 5.80 -2.04
CA GLY A 46 -15.73 6.63 -3.20
C GLY A 46 -16.38 6.13 -4.48
N GLN A 47 -15.76 6.46 -5.62
CA GLN A 47 -16.24 6.00 -6.92
C GLN A 47 -16.33 4.48 -7.00
N TRP A 48 -17.33 4.00 -7.76
CA TRP A 48 -17.58 2.58 -8.03
C TRP A 48 -17.85 1.72 -6.78
N GLY A 49 -18.25 2.33 -5.67
CA GLY A 49 -18.49 1.63 -4.41
C GLY A 49 -17.20 1.17 -3.72
N ILE A 50 -16.05 1.73 -4.10
CA ILE A 50 -14.77 1.39 -3.50
C ILE A 50 -14.69 2.07 -2.13
N LYS A 51 -14.67 1.23 -1.08
CA LYS A 51 -14.40 1.65 0.29
C LYS A 51 -12.93 2.05 0.47
N CYS A 52 -12.69 3.21 1.06
CA CYS A 52 -11.39 3.85 1.24
C CYS A 52 -11.15 4.22 2.71
N VAL A 53 -9.93 3.94 3.16
CA VAL A 53 -9.44 4.35 4.48
C VAL A 53 -7.95 4.67 4.39
N GLU A 54 -7.52 5.71 5.10
CA GLU A 54 -6.12 6.08 5.26
C GLU A 54 -5.69 5.80 6.70
N SER A 55 -4.64 5.00 6.89
CA SER A 55 -4.07 4.77 8.23
C SER A 55 -3.48 6.07 8.79
N GLY A 56 -2.80 6.83 7.92
CA GLY A 56 -2.02 7.99 8.32
C GLY A 56 -0.74 7.62 9.06
N GLY A 57 -0.07 8.64 9.58
CA GLY A 57 1.17 8.51 10.30
C GLY A 57 1.34 9.63 11.32
N PRO A 58 2.29 9.49 12.24
CA PRO A 58 2.62 10.56 13.18
C PRO A 58 3.22 11.75 12.43
N GLU A 59 3.23 12.92 13.07
CA GLU A 59 3.95 14.07 12.55
C GLU A 59 5.41 13.72 12.22
N PRO A 60 5.96 14.27 11.12
CA PRO A 60 7.35 14.03 10.73
C PRO A 60 8.33 14.26 11.88
N GLY A 61 9.07 13.22 12.25
CA GLY A 61 10.08 13.27 13.32
C GLY A 61 9.57 12.94 14.73
N VAL A 62 8.27 12.71 14.93
CA VAL A 62 7.69 12.53 16.28
C VAL A 62 7.37 11.06 16.62
N GLY A 63 7.11 10.21 15.62
CA GLY A 63 6.70 8.82 15.88
C GLY A 63 7.13 7.80 14.84
N CYS A 64 6.55 6.60 14.93
CA CYS A 64 6.76 5.51 13.98
C CYS A 64 5.53 5.34 13.07
N ALA A 65 5.68 5.64 11.78
CA ALA A 65 4.63 5.42 10.78
C ALA A 65 4.10 3.97 10.78
N GLY A 66 5.00 3.00 10.98
CA GLY A 66 4.63 1.60 11.09
C GLY A 66 3.71 1.27 12.28
N ARG A 67 3.72 2.08 13.36
CA ARG A 67 2.76 1.91 14.48
C ARG A 67 1.37 2.39 14.08
N GLY A 68 1.27 3.48 13.32
CA GLY A 68 0.00 3.97 12.78
C GLY A 68 -0.69 2.93 11.90
N VAL A 69 0.07 2.26 11.04
CA VAL A 69 -0.42 1.14 10.21
C VAL A 69 -0.94 -0.02 11.07
N ILE A 70 -0.17 -0.46 12.08
CA ILE A 70 -0.61 -1.54 12.99
C ILE A 70 -1.94 -1.16 13.66
N THR A 71 -1.99 0.01 14.29
CA THR A 71 -3.16 0.49 15.02
C THR A 71 -4.39 0.59 14.12
N SER A 72 -4.24 1.13 12.91
CA SER A 72 -5.36 1.29 11.97
C SER A 72 -5.90 -0.04 11.47
N ILE A 73 -5.02 -1.00 11.14
CA ILE A 73 -5.45 -2.33 10.67
C ILE A 73 -6.14 -3.11 11.79
N THR A 74 -5.64 -3.04 13.02
CA THR A 74 -6.28 -3.67 14.19
C THR A 74 -7.67 -3.08 14.42
N TYR A 75 -7.80 -1.76 14.43
CA TYR A 75 -9.09 -1.09 14.57
C TYR A 75 -10.09 -1.53 13.48
N LEU A 76 -9.68 -1.53 12.21
CA LEU A 76 -10.53 -1.93 11.09
C LEU A 76 -11.01 -3.39 11.21
N GLU A 77 -10.18 -4.26 11.79
CA GLU A 77 -10.55 -5.66 12.03
C GLU A 77 -11.59 -5.78 13.13
N GLU A 78 -11.36 -5.10 14.26
CA GLU A 78 -12.28 -5.09 15.40
C GLU A 78 -13.61 -4.43 15.06
N ALA A 79 -13.60 -3.40 14.22
CA ALA A 79 -14.78 -2.70 13.73
C ALA A 79 -15.55 -3.45 12.63
N GLY A 80 -15.07 -4.61 12.16
CA GLY A 80 -15.77 -5.42 11.14
C GLY A 80 -15.67 -4.87 9.71
N ALA A 81 -14.65 -4.07 9.39
CA ALA A 81 -14.53 -3.41 8.08
C ALA A 81 -14.32 -4.39 6.91
N TYR A 82 -13.84 -5.61 7.19
CA TYR A 82 -13.42 -6.59 6.18
C TYR A 82 -14.54 -7.55 5.73
N GLU A 83 -15.78 -7.34 6.14
CA GLU A 83 -16.91 -8.20 5.77
C GLU A 83 -17.41 -7.95 4.34
N ASN A 84 -17.78 -9.03 3.63
CA ASN A 84 -18.38 -9.00 2.29
C ASN A 84 -17.54 -8.25 1.23
N LEU A 85 -16.23 -8.47 1.23
CA LEU A 85 -15.30 -7.88 0.25
C LEU A 85 -14.68 -8.96 -0.64
N ASP A 86 -14.62 -8.69 -1.95
CA ASP A 86 -13.88 -9.53 -2.89
C ASP A 86 -12.36 -9.31 -2.77
N PHE A 87 -11.96 -8.04 -2.59
CA PHE A 87 -10.55 -7.63 -2.51
C PHE A 87 -10.30 -6.55 -1.47
N VAL A 88 -9.16 -6.68 -0.79
CA VAL A 88 -8.58 -5.67 0.09
C VAL A 88 -7.16 -5.39 -0.39
N THR A 89 -6.86 -4.13 -0.72
CA THR A 89 -5.53 -3.71 -1.16
C THR A 89 -4.91 -2.81 -0.11
N TYR A 90 -3.70 -3.17 0.34
CA TYR A 90 -2.90 -2.35 1.24
C TYR A 90 -1.85 -1.60 0.42
N ASP A 91 -1.93 -0.27 0.38
CA ASP A 91 -0.91 0.55 -0.27
C ASP A 91 0.20 0.89 0.74
N VAL A 92 1.31 0.16 0.68
CA VAL A 92 2.35 0.18 1.72
C VAL A 92 3.63 0.84 1.19
N LEU A 93 4.22 1.72 2.01
CA LEU A 93 5.50 2.36 1.71
C LEU A 93 6.62 1.33 1.51
N GLY A 94 7.29 1.39 0.35
CA GLY A 94 8.35 0.44 -0.04
C GLY A 94 9.78 0.83 0.33
N ASP A 95 10.03 2.10 0.69
CA ASP A 95 11.38 2.62 0.95
C ASP A 95 12.02 2.03 2.23
N VAL A 96 11.18 1.73 3.22
CA VAL A 96 11.61 1.23 4.52
C VAL A 96 10.85 -0.05 4.88
N VAL A 97 11.55 -1.18 4.85
CA VAL A 97 10.97 -2.48 5.21
C VAL A 97 11.16 -2.74 6.72
N CYS A 98 10.61 -1.87 7.56
CA CYS A 98 10.65 -2.05 9.02
C CYS A 98 9.52 -2.96 9.52
N GLY A 99 9.59 -3.37 10.79
CA GLY A 99 8.63 -4.31 11.37
C GLY A 99 7.16 -3.86 11.32
N GLY A 100 6.89 -2.55 11.29
CA GLY A 100 5.54 -2.01 11.20
C GLY A 100 4.97 -2.05 9.77
N PHE A 101 5.74 -1.67 8.75
CA PHE A 101 5.32 -1.81 7.35
C PHE A 101 5.24 -3.28 6.91
N ALA A 102 5.96 -4.17 7.59
CA ALA A 102 5.81 -5.60 7.40
C ALA A 102 4.58 -6.20 8.12
N MET A 103 3.77 -5.42 8.86
CA MET A 103 2.60 -5.94 9.61
C MET A 103 1.61 -6.68 8.71
N PRO A 104 1.16 -6.14 7.55
CA PRO A 104 0.18 -6.84 6.71
C PRO A 104 0.69 -8.22 6.27
N ILE A 105 1.99 -8.33 5.99
CA ILE A 105 2.67 -9.58 5.62
C ILE A 105 2.81 -10.49 6.84
N ARG A 106 3.33 -9.97 7.95
CA ARG A 106 3.69 -10.73 9.15
C ARG A 106 2.48 -11.35 9.83
N GLN A 107 1.34 -10.65 9.85
CA GLN A 107 0.11 -11.13 10.46
C GLN A 107 -0.83 -11.82 9.46
N GLY A 108 -0.38 -12.06 8.21
CA GLY A 108 -1.16 -12.77 7.20
C GLY A 108 -2.39 -12.00 6.71
N LYS A 109 -2.44 -10.68 6.90
CA LYS A 109 -3.52 -9.81 6.40
C LYS A 109 -3.45 -9.67 4.87
N ALA A 110 -2.25 -9.67 4.31
CA ALA A 110 -2.00 -9.68 2.88
C ALA A 110 -1.29 -10.99 2.49
N GLN A 111 -1.94 -11.79 1.65
CA GLN A 111 -1.40 -13.08 1.17
C GLN A 111 -0.66 -12.95 -0.16
N GLU A 112 -1.09 -12.04 -1.02
CA GLU A 112 -0.48 -11.78 -2.32
C GLU A 112 0.16 -10.39 -2.34
N ILE A 113 1.46 -10.35 -2.62
CA ILE A 113 2.21 -9.09 -2.69
C ILE A 113 2.61 -8.81 -4.14
N TYR A 114 2.32 -7.60 -4.58
CA TYR A 114 2.75 -7.07 -5.87
C TYR A 114 3.68 -5.88 -5.62
N ILE A 115 4.83 -5.85 -6.29
CA ILE A 115 5.83 -4.79 -6.12
C ILE A 115 5.83 -3.91 -7.36
N VAL A 116 5.49 -2.65 -7.19
CA VAL A 116 5.68 -1.64 -8.25
C VAL A 116 7.15 -1.23 -8.30
N THR A 117 7.76 -1.29 -9.48
CA THR A 117 9.18 -0.98 -9.70
C THR A 117 9.37 -0.31 -11.06
N SER A 118 10.61 0.07 -11.37
CA SER A 118 11.02 0.67 -12.65
C SER A 118 12.43 0.16 -13.00
N GLY A 119 12.92 0.46 -14.21
CA GLY A 119 14.30 0.15 -14.62
C GLY A 119 15.38 0.91 -13.84
N GLU A 120 14.99 1.80 -12.92
CA GLU A 120 15.92 2.54 -12.07
C GLU A 120 16.54 1.63 -11.01
N MET A 121 17.85 1.77 -10.81
CA MET A 121 18.61 0.97 -9.86
C MET A 121 17.99 0.95 -8.45
N MET A 122 17.53 2.11 -7.96
CA MET A 122 16.94 2.22 -6.62
C MET A 122 15.60 1.50 -6.50
N ALA A 123 14.77 1.52 -7.56
CA ALA A 123 13.50 0.83 -7.59
C ALA A 123 13.70 -0.70 -7.60
N MET A 124 14.67 -1.20 -8.37
CA MET A 124 15.04 -2.62 -8.36
C MET A 124 15.65 -3.04 -7.02
N TYR A 125 16.48 -2.19 -6.41
CA TYR A 125 17.07 -2.45 -5.10
C TYR A 125 15.99 -2.56 -3.99
N ALA A 126 15.03 -1.63 -3.99
CA ALA A 126 13.88 -1.67 -3.08
C ALA A 126 13.06 -2.95 -3.31
N ALA A 127 12.74 -3.29 -4.57
CA ALA A 127 12.02 -4.51 -4.91
C ALA A 127 12.70 -5.78 -4.38
N ASN A 128 14.03 -5.87 -4.53
CA ASN A 128 14.81 -6.98 -3.99
C ASN A 128 14.75 -7.04 -2.45
N ASN A 129 14.84 -5.91 -1.76
CA ASN A 129 14.74 -5.87 -0.30
C ASN A 129 13.35 -6.27 0.21
N ILE A 130 12.29 -5.82 -0.45
CA ILE A 130 10.91 -6.22 -0.15
C ILE A 130 10.74 -7.72 -0.38
N ALA A 131 11.23 -8.26 -1.51
CA ALA A 131 11.18 -9.70 -1.81
C ALA A 131 11.89 -10.55 -0.73
N ARG A 132 13.05 -10.09 -0.25
CA ARG A 132 13.74 -10.74 0.89
C ARG A 132 12.92 -10.68 2.18
N GLY A 133 12.24 -9.56 2.42
CA GLY A 133 11.31 -9.40 3.54
C GLY A 133 10.15 -10.39 3.47
N ILE A 134 9.55 -10.57 2.30
CA ILE A 134 8.47 -11.54 2.05
C ILE A 134 8.96 -12.97 2.32
N LEU A 135 10.15 -13.35 1.81
CA LEU A 135 10.70 -14.69 2.00
C LEU A 135 10.82 -15.08 3.48
N LYS A 136 11.14 -14.11 4.35
CA LYS A 136 11.22 -14.34 5.81
C LYS A 136 9.88 -14.79 6.42
N TYR A 137 8.75 -14.33 5.87
CA TYR A 137 7.41 -14.64 6.38
C TYR A 137 6.67 -15.68 5.52
N ALA A 138 7.16 -15.98 4.33
CA ALA A 138 6.54 -16.94 3.40
C ALA A 138 6.42 -18.35 4.00
N HIS A 139 7.36 -18.76 4.85
CA HIS A 139 7.36 -20.07 5.49
C HIS A 139 6.35 -20.21 6.64
N SER A 140 6.00 -19.11 7.31
CA SER A 140 5.14 -19.14 8.51
C SER A 140 3.72 -18.62 8.26
N GLY A 141 3.54 -17.71 7.30
CA GLY A 141 2.31 -16.91 7.16
C GLY A 141 1.58 -17.05 5.83
N GLY A 142 1.99 -17.97 4.95
CA GLY A 142 1.33 -18.21 3.66
C GLY A 142 1.52 -17.11 2.60
N VAL A 143 2.14 -15.98 2.94
CA VAL A 143 2.36 -14.85 2.03
C VAL A 143 3.25 -15.23 0.85
N ARG A 144 2.93 -14.73 -0.35
CA ARG A 144 3.65 -14.97 -1.61
C ARG A 144 3.88 -13.67 -2.38
N LEU A 145 4.97 -13.66 -3.15
CA LEU A 145 5.23 -12.61 -4.14
C LEU A 145 4.49 -12.98 -5.44
N GLY A 146 3.39 -12.28 -5.73
CA GLY A 146 2.54 -12.50 -6.90
C GLY A 146 3.17 -11.99 -8.20
N GLY A 147 3.93 -10.90 -8.13
CA GLY A 147 4.66 -10.37 -9.29
C GLY A 147 5.23 -8.98 -9.13
N LEU A 148 5.98 -8.57 -10.14
CA LEU A 148 6.47 -7.20 -10.33
C LEU A 148 5.56 -6.47 -11.32
N ILE A 149 5.26 -5.21 -11.02
CA ILE A 149 4.59 -4.28 -11.93
C ILE A 149 5.63 -3.24 -12.34
N CYS A 150 6.01 -3.22 -13.62
CA CYS A 150 6.91 -2.19 -14.13
C CYS A 150 6.12 -0.91 -14.41
N ASN A 151 6.36 0.16 -13.67
CA ASN A 151 5.82 1.49 -13.93
C ASN A 151 6.88 2.31 -14.67
N SER A 152 6.78 2.35 -16.00
CA SER A 152 7.86 2.79 -16.88
C SER A 152 8.36 4.21 -16.55
N ARG A 153 9.67 4.38 -16.67
CA ARG A 153 10.39 5.65 -16.62
C ARG A 153 10.96 6.05 -17.99
N ASN A 154 10.57 5.34 -19.06
CA ASN A 154 11.10 5.51 -20.41
C ASN A 154 12.62 5.31 -20.46
N THR A 155 13.11 4.23 -19.85
CA THR A 155 14.53 3.82 -19.94
C THR A 155 14.69 2.72 -20.99
N ASP A 156 15.89 2.61 -21.57
CA ASP A 156 16.15 1.63 -22.62
C ASP A 156 16.04 0.19 -22.08
N ARG A 157 15.27 -0.66 -22.80
CA ARG A 157 15.07 -2.09 -22.47
C ARG A 157 14.56 -2.32 -21.04
N GLU A 158 13.76 -1.39 -20.53
CA GLU A 158 13.22 -1.41 -19.17
C GLU A 158 12.38 -2.66 -18.89
N ASP A 159 11.56 -3.06 -19.84
CA ASP A 159 10.75 -4.28 -19.79
C ASP A 159 11.63 -5.54 -19.69
N GLU A 160 12.65 -5.66 -20.53
CA GLU A 160 13.59 -6.78 -20.48
C GLU A 160 14.32 -6.88 -19.15
N LEU A 161 14.75 -5.73 -18.61
CA LEU A 161 15.43 -5.64 -17.32
C LEU A 161 14.54 -6.12 -16.17
N ILE A 162 13.27 -5.68 -16.13
CA ILE A 162 12.34 -6.07 -15.06
C ILE A 162 11.84 -7.51 -15.23
N MET A 163 11.72 -8.02 -16.46
CA MET A 163 11.49 -9.44 -16.70
C MET A 163 12.63 -10.31 -16.15
N GLU A 164 13.89 -9.92 -16.38
CA GLU A 164 15.04 -10.65 -15.85
C GLU A 164 15.12 -10.55 -14.32
N LEU A 165 14.82 -9.39 -13.73
CA LEU A 165 14.71 -9.25 -12.27
C LEU A 165 13.64 -10.17 -11.69
N ALA A 166 12.44 -10.18 -12.27
CA ALA A 166 11.34 -11.06 -11.85
C ALA A 166 11.75 -12.54 -11.90
N ARG A 167 12.40 -12.97 -12.99
CA ARG A 167 12.92 -14.33 -13.15
C ARG A 167 13.92 -14.69 -12.05
N ARG A 168 14.84 -13.78 -11.71
CA ARG A 168 15.82 -13.98 -10.63
C ARG A 168 15.20 -14.03 -9.24
N LEU A 169 14.10 -13.32 -9.03
CA LEU A 169 13.31 -13.35 -7.79
C LEU A 169 12.31 -14.53 -7.76
N ASN A 170 12.34 -15.42 -8.76
CA ASN A 170 11.41 -16.54 -8.91
C ASN A 170 9.93 -16.09 -8.92
N THR A 171 9.66 -15.01 -9.65
CA THR A 171 8.33 -14.46 -9.90
C THR A 171 8.20 -14.02 -11.36
N GLN A 172 7.15 -13.29 -11.69
CA GLN A 172 6.85 -12.78 -13.04
C GLN A 172 6.71 -11.26 -13.05
N MET A 173 6.97 -10.64 -14.20
CA MET A 173 6.51 -9.28 -14.46
C MET A 173 5.06 -9.38 -14.93
N ILE A 174 4.10 -9.04 -14.06
CA ILE A 174 2.67 -9.21 -14.37
C ILE A 174 2.18 -8.19 -15.40
N HIS A 175 2.76 -6.99 -15.40
CA HIS A 175 2.38 -5.95 -16.33
C HIS A 175 3.48 -4.90 -16.47
N PHE A 176 3.50 -4.26 -17.65
CA PHE A 176 4.29 -3.08 -17.96
C PHE A 176 3.34 -1.90 -18.19
N ILE A 177 3.36 -0.92 -17.28
CA ILE A 177 2.55 0.29 -17.35
C ILE A 177 3.35 1.37 -18.08
N PRO A 178 2.94 1.77 -19.30
CA PRO A 178 3.65 2.79 -20.06
C PRO A 178 3.49 4.17 -19.42
N ARG A 179 4.53 5.01 -19.54
CA ARG A 179 4.45 6.41 -19.11
C ARG A 179 3.55 7.19 -20.07
N ASN A 180 2.46 7.77 -19.57
CA ASN A 180 1.54 8.56 -20.39
C ASN A 180 1.00 9.78 -19.61
N ASN A 181 1.04 10.96 -20.24
CA ASN A 181 0.59 12.23 -19.65
C ASN A 181 -0.91 12.27 -19.31
N VAL A 182 -1.71 11.34 -19.86
CA VAL A 182 -3.11 11.18 -19.48
C VAL A 182 -3.28 10.96 -17.98
N VAL A 183 -2.31 10.32 -17.31
CA VAL A 183 -2.32 10.12 -15.86
C VAL A 183 -2.28 11.46 -15.13
N GLN A 184 -1.34 12.35 -15.47
CA GLN A 184 -1.25 13.69 -14.88
C GLN A 184 -2.51 14.50 -15.17
N HIS A 185 -3.07 14.42 -16.37
CA HIS A 185 -4.31 15.10 -16.70
C HIS A 185 -5.51 14.60 -15.90
N ALA A 186 -5.58 13.29 -15.60
CA ALA A 186 -6.63 12.73 -14.77
C ALA A 186 -6.47 13.13 -13.30
N GLU A 187 -5.23 13.09 -12.78
CA GLU A 187 -4.90 13.43 -11.39
C GLU A 187 -5.07 14.92 -11.06
N LEU A 188 -4.96 15.82 -12.05
CA LEU A 188 -5.15 17.26 -11.87
C LEU A 188 -6.61 17.71 -12.00
N ARG A 189 -7.45 16.91 -12.68
CA ARG A 189 -8.85 17.24 -12.94
C ARG A 189 -9.80 16.75 -11.83
N ARG A 190 -9.25 16.24 -10.73
CA ARG A 190 -9.99 15.58 -9.65
C ARG A 190 -9.44 15.99 -8.29
#